data_AF-A0A7R9QYF5-F1
#
_entry.id   AF-A0A7R9QYF5-F1
#
_cell.length_a   1.000
_cell.length_b   1.000
_cell.length_c   1.000
_cell.angle_alpha   90.00
_cell.angle_beta   90.00
_cell.angle_gamma   90.00
#
_symmetry.space_group_name_H-M   'P 1'
#
loop_
_entity.id
_entity.type
_entity.pdbx_description
1 polymer ?
#
loop_
_entity_poly.entity_id
_entity_poly.type
_entity_poly.pdbx_seq_one_letter_code
_entity_poly.pdbx_strand_id
1 'polypeptide(L)'
;AGKCINAVRPDAQRCVDEAMDHIIGIRNITDNKMKIPFVCCTFVKLKACLLDHGHKNKQCTEQHLNLLLRQSEQVSNGPMNMACGDYNEESDRCDKLVIPKRQQDEPLPKSFLMPLVELFDSFEE
;
A
#
# COMPACT_ATOMS: atom_id res chain seq x y z
N ALA A 1 -7.50 18.07 3.45
CA ALA A 1 -7.41 16.68 2.95
C ALA A 1 -8.23 16.46 1.68
N GLY A 2 -9.58 16.54 1.71
CA GLY A 2 -10.43 16.15 0.57
C GLY A 2 -10.13 16.82 -0.79
N LYS A 3 -9.87 18.13 -0.82
CA LYS A 3 -9.48 18.83 -2.06
C LYS A 3 -8.16 18.33 -2.64
N CYS A 4 -7.18 18.05 -1.77
CA CYS A 4 -5.88 17.50 -2.17
C CYS A 4 -6.04 16.08 -2.74
N ILE A 5 -6.82 15.21 -2.07
CA ILE A 5 -7.11 13.86 -2.59
C ILE A 5 -7.75 13.96 -3.98
N ASN A 6 -8.77 14.80 -4.16
CA ASN A 6 -9.46 14.92 -5.45
C ASN A 6 -8.55 15.46 -6.56
N ALA A 7 -7.62 16.35 -6.23
CA ALA A 7 -6.66 16.91 -7.18
C ALA A 7 -5.58 15.90 -7.59
N VAL A 8 -5.16 15.04 -6.67
CA VAL A 8 -4.09 14.06 -6.86
C VAL A 8 -4.61 12.75 -7.44
N ARG A 9 -5.88 12.42 -7.21
CA ARG A 9 -6.51 11.14 -7.61
C ARG A 9 -6.22 10.70 -9.05
N PRO A 10 -6.33 11.54 -10.09
CA PRO A 10 -6.07 11.09 -11.46
C PRO A 10 -4.64 10.58 -11.67
N ASP A 11 -3.66 11.27 -11.08
CA ASP A 11 -2.24 10.96 -11.25
C ASP A 11 -1.76 9.87 -10.27
N ALA A 12 -2.38 9.82 -9.10
CA ALA A 12 -2.11 8.84 -8.06
C ALA A 12 -2.84 7.50 -8.24
N GLN A 13 -3.80 7.41 -9.16
CA GLN A 13 -4.51 6.15 -9.45
C GLN A 13 -3.52 5.03 -9.78
N ARG A 14 -2.45 5.33 -10.53
CA ARG A 14 -1.38 4.37 -10.85
C ARG A 14 -0.70 3.78 -9.61
N CYS A 15 -0.58 4.54 -8.52
CA CYS A 15 0.03 4.05 -7.27
C CYS A 15 -0.85 2.97 -6.64
N VAL A 16 -2.17 3.19 -6.66
CA VAL A 16 -3.17 2.25 -6.16
C VAL A 16 -3.22 1.01 -7.05
N ASP A 17 -3.19 1.19 -8.36
CA ASP A 17 -3.20 0.08 -9.32
C ASP A 17 -1.94 -0.80 -9.16
N GLU A 18 -0.76 -0.20 -9.01
CA GLU A 18 0.48 -0.93 -8.77
C GLU A 18 0.48 -1.67 -7.43
N ALA A 19 -0.02 -1.03 -6.36
CA ALA A 19 -0.19 -1.69 -5.08
C ALA A 19 -1.16 -2.88 -5.15
N MET A 20 -2.21 -2.76 -5.96
CA MET A 20 -3.16 -3.84 -6.20
C MET A 20 -2.56 -5.01 -6.96
N ASP A 21 -1.80 -4.74 -8.02
CA ASP A 21 -1.07 -5.78 -8.73
C ASP A 21 -0.12 -6.52 -7.76
N HIS A 22 0.51 -5.81 -6.83
CA HIS A 22 1.33 -6.44 -5.79
C HIS A 22 0.52 -7.28 -4.81
N ILE A 23 -0.56 -6.75 -4.25
CA ILE A 23 -1.44 -7.48 -3.30
C ILE A 23 -1.95 -8.80 -3.92
N ILE A 24 -2.39 -8.74 -5.17
CA ILE A 24 -2.86 -9.94 -5.90
C ILE A 24 -1.70 -10.92 -6.14
N GLY A 25 -0.53 -10.42 -6.55
CA GLY A 25 0.67 -11.25 -6.68
C GLY A 25 1.08 -11.93 -5.36
N ILE A 26 0.93 -11.23 -4.23
CA ILE A 26 1.28 -11.73 -2.90
C ILE A 26 0.35 -12.84 -2.43
N ARG A 27 -0.95 -12.72 -2.71
CA ARG A 27 -1.94 -13.76 -2.42
C ARG A 27 -1.50 -15.13 -2.94
N ASN A 28 -0.89 -15.16 -4.13
CA ASN A 28 -0.52 -16.38 -4.83
C ASN A 28 0.84 -16.98 -4.40
N ILE A 29 1.54 -16.37 -3.43
CA ILE A 29 2.81 -16.89 -2.91
C ILE A 29 2.56 -18.05 -1.96
N THR A 30 3.34 -19.12 -2.11
CA THR A 30 3.28 -20.31 -1.26
C THR A 30 4.03 -20.17 0.07
N ASP A 31 5.08 -19.34 0.13
CA ASP A 31 5.78 -19.01 1.36
C ASP A 31 5.02 -17.96 2.19
N ASN A 32 4.20 -18.44 3.12
CA ASN A 32 3.42 -17.59 4.03
C ASN A 32 4.29 -16.65 4.88
N LYS A 33 5.56 -16.98 5.16
CA LYS A 33 6.45 -16.12 5.97
C LYS A 33 6.81 -14.82 5.25
N MET A 34 6.76 -14.84 3.91
CA MET A 34 7.10 -13.69 3.08
C MET A 34 5.91 -12.79 2.79
N LYS A 35 4.67 -13.28 2.97
CA LYS A 35 3.47 -12.48 2.68
C LYS A 35 3.39 -11.21 3.52
N ILE A 36 3.66 -11.29 4.84
CA ILE A 36 3.67 -10.12 5.72
C ILE A 36 4.73 -9.09 5.26
N PRO A 37 6.03 -9.43 5.13
CA PRO A 37 7.03 -8.52 4.58
C PRO A 37 6.63 -7.87 3.26
N PHE A 38 6.07 -8.64 2.32
CA PHE A 38 5.66 -8.11 1.03
C PHE A 38 4.48 -7.13 1.13
N VAL A 39 3.48 -7.42 1.96
CA VAL A 39 2.35 -6.52 2.19
C VAL A 39 2.84 -5.23 2.82
N CYS A 40 3.66 -5.31 3.86
CA CYS A 40 4.22 -4.15 4.55
C CYS A 40 4.99 -3.25 3.58
N CYS A 41 5.87 -3.83 2.76
CA CYS A 41 6.61 -3.07 1.77
C CYS A 41 5.75 -2.54 0.62
N THR A 42 4.64 -3.21 0.29
CA THR A 42 3.66 -2.69 -0.69
C THR A 42 3.00 -1.42 -0.16
N PHE A 43 2.61 -1.40 1.12
CA PHE A 43 2.03 -0.22 1.75
C PHE A 43 3.04 0.93 1.89
N VAL A 44 4.30 0.65 2.23
CA VAL A 44 5.38 1.65 2.25
C VAL A 44 5.54 2.29 0.86
N LYS A 45 5.62 1.49 -0.21
CA LYS A 45 5.73 1.99 -1.59
C LYS A 45 4.49 2.79 -2.02
N LEU A 46 3.29 2.33 -1.66
CA LEU A 46 2.05 3.04 -1.93
C LEU A 46 2.05 4.43 -1.26
N LYS A 47 2.38 4.50 0.03
CA LYS A 47 2.43 5.75 0.80
C LYS A 47 3.42 6.73 0.19
N ALA A 48 4.63 6.28 -0.13
CA ALA A 48 5.66 7.09 -0.80
C ALA A 48 5.18 7.62 -2.17
N CYS A 49 4.55 6.77 -2.99
CA CYS A 49 4.03 7.17 -4.31
C CYS A 49 2.91 8.22 -4.21
N LEU A 50 1.98 8.05 -3.26
CA LEU A 50 0.91 9.02 -3.01
C LEU A 50 1.45 10.37 -2.52
N LEU A 51 2.45 10.35 -1.63
CA LEU A 51 3.11 11.55 -1.14
C LEU A 51 3.86 12.30 -2.23
N ASP A 52 4.62 11.60 -3.08
CA ASP A 52 5.35 12.21 -4.19
C ASP A 52 4.42 13.01 -5.12
N HIS A 53 3.27 12.43 -5.49
CA HIS A 53 2.25 13.14 -6.26
C HIS A 53 1.58 14.27 -5.48
N GLY A 54 1.39 14.07 -4.17
CA GLY A 54 0.91 15.10 -3.26
C GLY A 54 1.81 16.34 -3.24
N HIS A 55 3.12 16.17 -3.04
CA HIS A 55 4.09 17.27 -3.01
C HIS A 55 4.21 17.99 -4.36
N LYS A 56 3.98 17.29 -5.48
CA LYS A 56 3.99 17.88 -6.83
C LYS A 56 2.74 18.69 -7.14
N ASN A 57 1.66 18.54 -6.38
CA ASN A 57 0.39 19.21 -6.64
C ASN A 57 0.23 20.48 -5.80
N LYS A 58 0.09 21.64 -6.46
CA LYS A 58 -0.05 22.96 -5.81
C LYS A 58 -1.29 23.09 -4.91
N GLN A 59 -2.28 22.20 -5.03
CA GLN A 59 -3.47 22.20 -4.18
C GLN A 59 -3.27 21.42 -2.86
N CYS A 60 -2.15 20.72 -2.74
CA CYS A 60 -1.74 20.02 -1.54
C CYS A 60 -0.72 20.85 -0.78
N THR A 61 -1.01 21.13 0.49
CA THR A 61 -0.04 21.74 1.41
C THR A 61 0.57 20.63 2.27
N GLU A 62 1.72 20.89 2.87
CA GLU A 62 2.32 19.97 3.85
C GLU A 62 1.34 19.59 4.96
N GLN A 63 0.50 20.52 5.41
CA GLN A 63 -0.54 20.23 6.40
C GLN A 63 -1.60 19.26 5.87
N HIS A 64 -1.99 19.37 4.59
CA HIS A 64 -2.92 18.42 3.98
C HIS A 64 -2.33 17.02 3.88
N LEU A 65 -1.06 16.91 3.49
CA LEU A 65 -0.37 15.63 3.36
C LEU A 65 -0.17 14.98 4.73
N ASN A 66 0.32 15.73 5.73
CA ASN A 66 0.47 15.25 7.09
C ASN A 66 -0.87 14.77 7.71
N LEU A 67 -1.98 15.44 7.40
CA LEU A 67 -3.30 14.99 7.85
C LEU A 67 -3.70 13.67 7.19
N LEU A 68 -3.40 13.47 5.90
CA LEU A 68 -3.66 12.21 5.20
C LEU A 68 -2.79 11.08 5.74
N LEU A 69 -1.52 11.33 6.03
CA LEU A 69 -0.61 10.35 6.62
C LEU A 69 -1.11 9.91 8.00
N ARG A 70 -1.44 10.86 8.87
CA ARG A 70 -1.99 10.54 10.19
C ARG A 70 -3.30 9.78 10.12
N GLN A 71 -4.17 10.08 9.16
CA GLN A 71 -5.40 9.31 8.93
C GLN A 71 -5.09 7.89 8.46
N SER A 72 -4.14 7.73 7.55
CA SER A 72 -3.72 6.40 7.08
C SER A 72 -3.11 5.58 8.22
N GLU A 73 -2.25 6.19 9.04
CA GLU A 73 -1.64 5.60 10.22
C GLU A 73 -2.67 5.23 11.28
N GLN A 74 -3.68 6.07 11.51
CA GLN A 74 -4.78 5.74 12.45
C GLN A 74 -5.59 4.52 12.00
N VAL A 75 -5.76 4.31 10.70
CA VAL A 75 -6.45 3.15 10.14
C VAL A 75 -5.54 1.91 10.16
N SER A 76 -4.22 2.06 10.03
CA SER A 76 -3.24 0.97 10.03
C SER A 76 -2.59 0.68 11.40
N ASN A 77 -2.83 1.51 12.41
CA ASN A 77 -2.21 1.45 13.74
C ASN A 77 -2.56 0.20 14.59
N GLY A 78 -3.39 -0.70 14.07
CA GLY A 78 -3.69 -1.97 14.73
C GLY A 78 -2.83 -3.12 14.20
N PRO A 79 -3.37 -4.03 13.37
CA PRO A 79 -2.68 -5.29 13.03
C PRO A 79 -1.42 -5.09 12.18
N MET A 80 -1.46 -4.12 11.26
CA MET A 80 -0.38 -3.85 10.31
C MET A 80 0.89 -3.34 10.99
N ASN A 81 0.80 -2.32 11.85
CA ASN A 81 1.98 -1.81 12.55
C ASN A 81 2.62 -2.86 13.49
N MET A 82 1.81 -3.72 14.11
CA MET A 82 2.32 -4.82 14.94
C MET A 82 2.95 -5.94 14.10
N ALA A 83 2.37 -6.29 12.95
CA ALA A 83 2.87 -7.35 12.07
C ALA A 83 4.09 -6.92 11.23
N CYS A 84 4.18 -5.65 10.84
CA CYS A 84 5.22 -5.16 9.94
C CYS A 84 6.57 -4.94 10.61
N GLY A 85 6.61 -4.61 11.92
CA GLY A 85 7.86 -4.41 12.65
C GLY A 85 8.85 -3.49 11.91
N ASP A 86 10.01 -4.03 11.51
CA ASP A 86 11.08 -3.33 10.80
C ASP A 86 10.79 -3.05 9.31
N TYR A 87 9.70 -3.57 8.74
CA TYR A 87 9.31 -3.32 7.34
C TYR A 87 8.48 -2.03 7.25
N ASN A 88 9.14 -0.90 7.50
CA ASN A 88 8.53 0.42 7.55
C ASN A 88 9.37 1.45 6.74
N GLU A 89 8.94 2.71 6.74
CA GLU A 89 9.57 3.81 5.99
C GLU A 89 10.95 4.22 6.53
N GLU A 90 11.29 3.84 7.76
CA GLU A 90 12.53 4.23 8.45
C GLU A 90 13.68 3.23 8.20
N SER A 91 13.41 2.15 7.48
CA SER A 91 14.27 0.98 7.35
C SER A 91 14.53 0.61 5.88
N ASP A 92 15.74 0.15 5.57
CA ASP A 92 16.16 -0.25 4.22
C ASP A 92 15.67 -1.66 3.81
N ARG A 93 14.88 -2.32 4.68
CA ARG A 93 14.39 -3.69 4.45
C ARG A 93 13.58 -3.81 3.16
N CYS A 94 12.78 -2.78 2.83
CA CYS A 94 11.92 -2.78 1.65
C CYS A 94 12.64 -2.48 0.33
N ASP A 95 13.85 -1.89 0.40
CA ASP A 95 14.62 -1.52 -0.80
C ASP A 95 15.16 -2.74 -1.54
N LYS A 96 15.42 -3.82 -0.80
CA LYS A 96 15.99 -5.08 -1.30
C LYS A 96 14.93 -6.11 -1.70
N LEU A 97 13.66 -5.85 -1.39
CA LEU A 97 12.56 -6.78 -1.64
C LEU A 97 11.95 -6.58 -3.03
N VAL A 98 12.05 -7.62 -3.86
CA VAL A 98 11.30 -7.73 -5.11
C VAL A 98 9.90 -8.25 -4.78
N ILE A 99 8.94 -7.34 -4.73
CA ILE A 99 7.54 -7.67 -4.44
C ILE A 99 6.93 -8.29 -5.69
N PRO A 100 6.33 -9.50 -5.60
CA PRO A 100 5.69 -10.11 -6.76
C PRO A 100 4.53 -9.27 -7.25
N LYS A 101 4.29 -9.32 -8.55
CA LYS A 101 3.15 -8.67 -9.21
C LYS A 101 2.19 -9.75 -9.71
N ARG A 102 0.93 -9.36 -9.85
CA ARG A 102 -0.13 -10.13 -10.51
C ARG A 102 0.37 -10.68 -11.85
N GLN A 103 0.03 -11.92 -12.15
CA GLN A 103 0.29 -12.50 -13.47
C GLN A 103 -0.64 -11.85 -14.50
N GLN A 104 -0.16 -11.60 -15.72
CA GLN A 104 -0.89 -10.80 -16.73
C GLN A 104 -2.33 -11.32 -16.99
N ASP A 105 -2.54 -12.62 -16.85
CA ASP A 105 -3.80 -13.31 -17.14
C ASP A 105 -4.82 -13.32 -15.99
N GLU A 106 -4.48 -12.82 -14.79
CA GLU A 106 -5.38 -12.86 -13.63
C GLU A 106 -6.34 -11.67 -13.62
N PRO A 107 -7.67 -11.86 -13.56
CA PRO A 107 -8.61 -10.74 -13.67
C PRO A 107 -8.50 -9.75 -12.49
N LEU A 108 -8.57 -8.45 -12.79
CA LEU A 108 -8.64 -7.40 -11.76
C LEU A 108 -9.96 -7.54 -10.98
N PRO A 109 -9.91 -7.62 -9.64
CA PRO A 109 -11.11 -7.73 -8.81
C PRO A 109 -11.93 -6.44 -8.89
N LYS A 110 -13.26 -6.57 -8.87
CA LYS A 110 -14.20 -5.43 -8.94
C LYS A 110 -14.12 -4.49 -7.74
N SER A 111 -13.46 -4.90 -6.65
CA SER A 111 -13.28 -4.13 -5.42
C SER A 111 -11.86 -4.28 -4.90
N PHE A 112 -11.26 -3.15 -4.51
CA PHE A 112 -9.96 -3.06 -3.85
C PHE A 112 -9.92 -3.80 -2.50
N LEU A 113 -11.05 -3.83 -1.79
CA LEU A 113 -11.10 -4.34 -0.42
C LEU A 113 -11.04 -5.87 -0.36
N MET A 114 -11.53 -6.56 -1.38
CA MET A 114 -11.69 -8.02 -1.32
C MET A 114 -10.34 -8.77 -1.28
N PRO A 115 -9.36 -8.43 -2.14
CA PRO A 115 -8.04 -9.08 -2.08
C PRO A 115 -7.27 -8.77 -0.79
N LEU A 116 -7.47 -7.58 -0.22
CA LEU A 116 -6.87 -7.23 1.07
C LEU A 116 -7.45 -8.08 2.19
N VAL A 117 -8.78 -8.25 2.24
CA VAL A 117 -9.45 -9.10 3.23
C VAL A 117 -8.98 -10.55 3.09
N GLU A 118 -9.00 -11.12 1.88
CA GLU A 118 -8.53 -12.49 1.63
C GLU A 118 -7.05 -12.69 2.05
N LEU A 119 -6.22 -11.65 1.87
CA LEU A 119 -4.82 -11.70 2.25
C LEU A 119 -4.63 -11.67 3.77
N PHE A 120 -5.41 -10.86 4.48
CA PHE A 120 -5.40 -10.84 5.95
C PHE A 120 -5.96 -12.14 6.53
N ASP A 121 -7.03 -12.69 5.97
CA ASP A 121 -7.57 -14.00 6.37
C ASP A 121 -6.50 -15.09 6.21
N SER A 122 -5.66 -15.02 5.17
CA SER A 122 -4.56 -15.97 4.95
C SER A 122 -3.42 -15.89 5.98
N PHE A 123 -3.44 -14.90 6.88
CA PHE A 123 -2.48 -14.81 8.00
C PHE A 123 -2.98 -15.52 9.27
N GLU A 124 -4.29 -15.83 9.34
CA GLU A 124 -4.90 -16.50 10.49
C GLU A 124 -4.94 -18.04 10.35
N GLU A 125 -4.57 -18.57 9.18
CA GLU A 125 -4.39 -20.02 8.88
C GLU A 125 -2.96 -20.52 9.14
#